data_AF-A0A8T5MEQ0-F1
#
_entry.id   AF-A0A8T5MEQ0-F1
#
_cell.length_a   1.000
_cell.length_b   1.000
_cell.length_c   1.000
_cell.angle_alpha   90.00
_cell.angle_beta   90.00
_cell.angle_gamma   90.00
#
_symmetry.space_group_name_H-M   'P 1'
#
loop_
_entity.id
_entity.type
_entity.pdbx_description
1 polymer ?
#
loop_
_entity_poly.entity_id
_entity_poly.type
_entity_poly.pdbx_seq_one_letter_code
_entity_poly.pdbx_strand_id
1 'polypeptide(L)'
;MENKEGLSKKKIIVFSILAFGILVLAFLVNVKNVNAVEPSTQEAFVCAERTISGAWCQNVPESEADYPNYRKAPTSCSSTSFCKPGTCVDSFEGLCQGNTPQIVCEDNGGIWSTKKPTEIPQCGLGCCFIGDDASFVTQTRCSTLSAAYGINTEFDKRIKSEVQCIESAFPKERGACVIDDDFQRNCKLTTREECQTIQGTSGDGTDVEFNGGFLCSAEALGTVCGPTGGATPDKVRTMLVNGRDEVYFADSCGNQANVYDASRIKDQEYWTKIIKPEDSCKLTYDSNENPKNSATCGSCKYSDGSIGKTYVKNEPITPIPPQYGNFVCAQLSCKWEGKTYQHGESWCSSTANSGLENNPGAESARLLCQFGEFSVESCSLSSSVGRNKVCMEEIIDDKTDDGFNFAGCRINRWQFCVLQDNKKDCENADQRDCKWAP
;
A
#
# COMPACT_ATOMS: atom_id res chain seq x y z
N MET A 1 49.29 -88.01 -63.39
CA MET A 1 50.49 -87.63 -62.61
C MET A 1 50.52 -86.12 -62.59
N GLU A 2 50.51 -85.37 -61.51
CA GLU A 2 50.46 -85.60 -60.05
C GLU A 2 49.96 -84.28 -59.44
N ASN A 3 49.24 -84.40 -58.33
CA ASN A 3 48.73 -83.32 -57.50
C ASN A 3 49.86 -82.47 -56.88
N LYS A 4 49.62 -81.16 -56.73
CA LYS A 4 50.32 -80.32 -55.73
C LYS A 4 49.29 -79.53 -54.93
N GLU A 5 48.79 -80.15 -53.86
CA GLU A 5 48.25 -79.46 -52.68
C GLU A 5 49.23 -79.64 -51.52
N GLY A 6 49.30 -78.64 -50.64
CA GLY A 6 49.94 -78.84 -49.32
C GLY A 6 50.57 -77.60 -48.70
N LEU A 7 49.93 -76.44 -48.77
CA LEU A 7 50.35 -75.30 -47.94
C LEU A 7 50.08 -75.66 -46.47
N SER A 8 51.16 -75.86 -45.72
CA SER A 8 51.20 -76.43 -44.38
C SER A 8 50.28 -75.71 -43.38
N LYS A 9 49.24 -76.43 -42.91
CA LYS A 9 48.29 -76.03 -41.86
C LYS A 9 48.95 -75.48 -40.58
N LYS A 10 50.23 -75.80 -40.33
CA LYS A 10 50.97 -75.29 -39.16
C LYS A 10 51.28 -73.80 -39.24
N LYS A 11 51.44 -73.21 -40.44
CA LYS A 11 51.74 -71.77 -40.56
C LYS A 11 50.51 -70.89 -40.34
N ILE A 12 49.31 -71.38 -40.63
CA ILE A 12 48.05 -70.66 -40.44
C ILE A 12 47.69 -70.56 -38.94
N ILE A 13 47.91 -71.63 -38.18
CA ILE A 13 47.61 -71.67 -36.73
C ILE A 13 48.52 -70.71 -35.95
N VAL A 14 49.80 -70.63 -36.30
CA VAL A 14 50.75 -69.71 -35.62
C VAL A 14 50.41 -68.24 -35.90
N PHE A 15 49.96 -67.92 -37.11
CA PHE A 15 49.55 -66.56 -37.46
C PHE A 15 48.26 -66.14 -36.76
N SER A 16 47.29 -67.05 -36.59
CA SER A 16 46.04 -66.77 -35.87
C SER A 16 46.26 -66.52 -34.37
N ILE A 17 47.19 -67.24 -33.73
CA ILE A 17 47.49 -67.05 -32.30
C ILE A 17 48.19 -65.70 -32.06
N LEU A 18 49.11 -65.31 -32.95
CA LEU A 18 49.79 -64.01 -32.88
C LEU A 18 48.84 -62.83 -33.12
N ALA A 19 47.92 -62.96 -34.10
CA ALA A 19 46.93 -61.93 -34.39
C ALA A 19 45.92 -61.77 -33.23
N PHE A 20 45.50 -62.87 -32.60
CA PHE A 20 44.58 -62.82 -31.45
C PHE A 20 45.26 -62.23 -30.20
N GLY A 21 46.54 -62.54 -29.98
CA GLY A 21 47.33 -61.95 -28.89
C GLY A 21 47.47 -60.43 -29.00
N ILE A 22 47.68 -59.90 -30.22
CA ILE A 22 47.79 -58.46 -30.47
C ILE A 22 46.42 -57.76 -30.26
N LEU A 23 45.32 -58.42 -30.65
CA LEU A 23 43.96 -57.90 -30.45
C LEU A 23 43.57 -57.84 -28.96
N VAL A 24 43.95 -58.84 -28.16
CA VAL A 24 43.73 -58.85 -26.71
C VAL A 24 44.58 -57.80 -26.00
N LEU A 25 45.83 -57.59 -26.44
CA LEU A 25 46.69 -56.54 -25.88
C LEU A 25 46.15 -55.13 -26.20
N ALA A 26 45.64 -54.90 -27.41
CA ALA A 26 45.04 -53.63 -27.80
C ALA A 26 43.74 -53.33 -27.03
N PHE A 27 42.98 -54.36 -26.64
CA PHE A 27 41.78 -54.20 -25.81
C PHE A 27 42.13 -53.84 -24.36
N LEU A 28 43.20 -54.41 -23.80
CA LEU A 28 43.63 -54.14 -22.42
C LEU A 28 44.26 -52.75 -22.22
N VAL A 29 44.85 -52.15 -23.26
CA VAL A 29 45.44 -50.79 -23.18
C VAL A 29 44.35 -49.70 -23.21
N ASN A 30 43.16 -49.97 -23.73
CA ASN A 30 42.05 -49.01 -23.82
C ASN A 30 41.16 -48.91 -22.56
N VAL A 31 41.42 -49.71 -21.51
CA VAL A 31 40.58 -49.72 -20.29
C VAL A 31 41.10 -48.80 -19.18
N LYS A 32 42.16 -48.03 -19.41
CA LYS A 32 42.76 -47.14 -18.39
C LYS A 32 42.28 -45.69 -18.39
N ASN A 33 41.24 -45.35 -19.16
CA ASN A 33 40.60 -44.03 -19.15
C ASN A 33 39.12 -44.10 -18.74
N VAL A 34 38.82 -44.86 -17.69
CA VAL A 34 37.60 -44.62 -16.91
C VAL A 34 38.00 -43.64 -15.83
N ASN A 35 37.74 -42.35 -16.08
CA ASN A 35 37.82 -41.35 -15.02
C ASN A 35 36.99 -41.86 -13.86
N ALA A 36 37.62 -41.97 -12.69
CA ALA A 36 36.90 -42.12 -11.44
C ALA A 36 35.94 -40.95 -11.36
N VAL A 37 34.65 -41.22 -11.53
CA VAL A 37 33.59 -40.29 -11.14
C VAL A 37 33.72 -40.21 -9.63
N GLU A 38 34.30 -39.11 -9.14
CA GLU A 38 34.18 -38.75 -7.73
C GLU A 38 32.69 -38.79 -7.39
N PRO A 39 32.27 -39.45 -6.29
CA PRO A 39 30.89 -39.34 -5.85
C PRO A 39 30.65 -37.85 -5.62
N SER A 40 29.78 -37.24 -6.43
CA SER A 40 29.29 -35.90 -6.16
C SER A 40 28.77 -35.93 -4.74
N THR A 41 29.44 -35.23 -3.82
CA THR A 41 28.88 -34.94 -2.51
C THR A 41 27.53 -34.30 -2.80
N GLN A 42 26.44 -35.01 -2.52
CA GLN A 42 25.11 -34.40 -2.55
C GLN A 42 25.20 -33.24 -1.57
N GLU A 43 25.20 -32.01 -2.09
CA GLU A 43 25.21 -30.83 -1.25
C GLU A 43 23.97 -30.91 -0.35
N ALA A 44 24.21 -30.99 0.96
CA ALA A 44 23.12 -31.05 1.91
C ALA A 44 22.38 -29.71 1.87
N PHE A 45 21.14 -29.72 1.39
CA PHE A 45 20.27 -28.56 1.45
C PHE A 45 19.83 -28.36 2.91
N VAL A 46 20.01 -27.12 3.38
CA VAL A 46 19.58 -26.66 4.69
C VAL A 46 18.58 -25.53 4.50
N CYS A 47 17.64 -25.37 5.42
CA CYS A 47 16.96 -24.10 5.55
C CYS A 47 17.93 -23.07 6.12
N ALA A 48 18.29 -22.07 5.33
CA ALA A 48 18.99 -20.89 5.81
C ALA A 48 17.98 -19.84 6.27
N GLU A 49 18.15 -19.35 7.50
CA GLU A 49 17.44 -18.16 7.97
C GLU A 49 17.75 -16.98 7.06
N ARG A 50 19.05 -16.77 6.78
CA ARG A 50 19.54 -15.83 5.79
C ARG A 50 20.64 -16.49 4.96
N THR A 51 20.62 -16.26 3.65
CA THR A 51 21.71 -16.68 2.75
C THR A 51 22.80 -15.62 2.74
N ILE A 52 24.02 -15.98 2.33
CA ILE A 52 25.14 -15.04 2.13
C ILE A 52 24.77 -13.95 1.11
N SER A 53 23.88 -14.28 0.16
CA SER A 53 23.34 -13.30 -0.78
C SER A 53 22.37 -12.32 -0.12
N GLY A 54 21.78 -12.65 1.03
CA GLY A 54 20.83 -11.81 1.77
C GLY A 54 19.36 -12.21 1.60
N ALA A 55 19.06 -13.35 0.98
CA ALA A 55 17.70 -13.87 0.90
C ALA A 55 17.30 -14.52 2.23
N TRP A 56 16.04 -14.34 2.66
CA TRP A 56 15.54 -14.94 3.90
C TRP A 56 14.78 -16.24 3.62
N CYS A 57 14.88 -17.19 4.54
CA CYS A 57 14.05 -18.39 4.56
C CYS A 57 14.09 -19.18 3.25
N GLN A 58 15.30 -19.50 2.80
CA GLN A 58 15.56 -20.29 1.60
C GLN A 58 16.12 -21.65 1.96
N ASN A 59 15.67 -22.70 1.26
CA ASN A 59 16.37 -23.97 1.26
C ASN A 59 17.55 -23.84 0.30
N VAL A 60 18.77 -23.82 0.81
CA VAL A 60 20.00 -23.62 0.02
C VAL A 60 21.05 -24.65 0.40
N PRO A 61 22.07 -24.88 -0.44
CA PRO A 61 23.26 -25.62 -0.03
C PRO A 61 23.84 -25.02 1.26
N GLU A 62 24.39 -25.88 2.14
CA GLU A 62 24.92 -25.44 3.42
C GLU A 62 25.98 -24.32 3.32
N SER A 63 26.71 -24.28 2.21
CA SER A 63 27.71 -23.26 1.85
C SER A 63 27.13 -21.88 1.55
N GLU A 64 25.85 -21.79 1.18
CA GLU A 64 25.17 -20.54 0.84
C GLU A 64 24.41 -19.93 2.04
N ALA A 65 24.32 -20.64 3.16
CA ALA A 65 23.75 -20.12 4.40
C ALA A 65 24.73 -19.13 5.05
N ASP A 66 24.25 -17.95 5.45
CA ASP A 66 25.04 -16.96 6.19
C ASP A 66 25.21 -17.39 7.66
N TYR A 67 26.06 -18.39 7.86
CA TYR A 67 26.42 -18.96 9.15
C TYR A 67 27.87 -18.59 9.48
N PRO A 68 28.20 -18.18 10.72
CA PRO A 68 27.41 -18.28 11.94
C PRO A 68 26.51 -17.07 12.28
N ASN A 69 26.42 -16.06 11.39
CA ASN A 69 25.67 -14.82 11.67
C ASN A 69 24.16 -15.07 11.84
N TYR A 70 23.61 -16.03 11.10
CA TYR A 70 22.21 -16.44 11.10
C TYR A 70 22.05 -17.95 11.30
N ARG A 71 20.83 -18.37 11.67
CA ARG A 71 20.50 -19.79 11.90
C ARG A 71 20.42 -20.54 10.59
N LYS A 72 20.73 -21.82 10.66
CA LYS A 72 20.39 -22.81 9.63
C LYS A 72 19.86 -24.07 10.28
N ALA A 73 19.03 -24.81 9.56
CA ALA A 73 18.53 -26.10 10.01
C ALA A 73 18.61 -27.13 8.88
N PRO A 74 18.98 -28.39 9.14
CA PRO A 74 19.05 -29.45 8.15
C PRO A 74 17.66 -30.02 7.81
N THR A 75 16.70 -29.13 7.56
CA THR A 75 15.31 -29.44 7.21
C THR A 75 14.75 -28.33 6.31
N SER A 76 13.56 -28.54 5.77
CA SER A 76 12.88 -27.52 4.97
C SER A 76 12.49 -26.29 5.80
N CYS A 77 12.54 -25.09 5.21
CA CYS A 77 12.13 -23.86 5.91
C CYS A 77 10.67 -23.86 6.37
N SER A 78 9.78 -24.59 5.72
CA SER A 78 8.40 -24.80 6.20
C SER A 78 8.31 -25.54 7.54
N SER A 79 9.36 -26.29 7.89
CA SER A 79 9.44 -27.06 9.13
C SER A 79 10.27 -26.35 10.21
N THR A 80 10.82 -25.17 9.95
CA THR A 80 11.58 -24.40 10.94
C THR A 80 10.70 -23.35 11.60
N SER A 81 10.96 -23.06 12.88
CA SER A 81 10.21 -22.04 13.62
C SER A 81 10.44 -20.63 13.06
N PHE A 82 11.67 -20.31 12.67
CA PHE A 82 12.07 -18.98 12.21
C PHE A 82 11.57 -18.60 10.79
N CYS A 83 11.15 -19.59 10.00
CA CYS A 83 10.58 -19.37 8.67
C CYS A 83 9.10 -19.76 8.55
N LYS A 84 8.48 -20.07 9.68
CA LYS A 84 7.05 -20.39 9.72
C LYS A 84 6.24 -19.12 9.39
N PRO A 85 5.22 -19.21 8.52
CA PRO A 85 4.31 -18.10 8.27
C PRO A 85 3.39 -17.88 9.48
N GLY A 86 3.10 -16.61 9.76
CA GLY A 86 2.21 -16.17 10.83
C GLY A 86 1.73 -14.75 10.57
N THR A 87 1.22 -14.07 11.59
CA THR A 87 0.80 -12.69 11.49
C THR A 87 1.91 -11.77 11.99
N CYS A 88 2.34 -10.84 11.14
CA CYS A 88 3.17 -9.72 11.56
C CYS A 88 2.31 -8.55 12.00
N VAL A 89 2.62 -7.98 13.16
CA VAL A 89 1.98 -6.77 13.69
C VAL A 89 3.00 -5.63 13.62
N ASP A 90 2.75 -4.67 12.75
CA ASP A 90 3.51 -3.42 12.74
C ASP A 90 3.11 -2.60 13.96
N SER A 91 4.05 -2.41 14.89
CA SER A 91 3.82 -1.70 16.13
C SER A 91 3.76 -0.17 15.98
N PHE A 92 4.23 0.36 14.85
CA PHE A 92 4.22 1.80 14.52
C PHE A 92 3.00 2.19 13.71
N GLU A 93 2.69 1.42 12.67
CA GLU A 93 1.54 1.72 11.80
C GLU A 93 0.24 1.07 12.27
N GLY A 94 0.32 0.03 13.11
CA GLY A 94 -0.85 -0.73 13.55
C GLY A 94 -1.40 -1.67 12.49
N LEU A 95 -0.63 -1.98 11.44
CA LEU A 95 -1.02 -2.89 10.37
C LEU A 95 -0.75 -4.33 10.77
N CYS A 96 -1.65 -5.23 10.41
CA CYS A 96 -1.49 -6.66 10.65
C CYS A 96 -1.46 -7.42 9.33
N GLN A 97 -0.32 -8.00 9.01
CA GLN A 97 -0.08 -8.75 7.78
C GLN A 97 -0.06 -10.24 8.09
N GLY A 98 -1.02 -10.99 7.56
CA GLY A 98 -1.01 -12.44 7.62
C GLY A 98 0.11 -13.04 6.76
N ASN A 99 0.34 -14.35 6.93
CA ASN A 99 1.25 -15.16 6.11
C ASN A 99 2.69 -14.62 6.00
N THR A 100 3.15 -13.86 7.00
CA THR A 100 4.48 -13.26 7.04
C THR A 100 5.44 -14.18 7.80
N PRO A 101 6.65 -14.48 7.30
CA PRO A 101 7.65 -15.22 8.05
C PRO A 101 8.09 -14.47 9.32
N GLN A 102 8.35 -15.19 10.41
CA GLN A 102 8.75 -14.59 11.69
C GLN A 102 9.88 -13.58 11.56
N ILE A 103 10.97 -13.98 10.91
CA ILE A 103 12.16 -13.14 10.82
C ILE A 103 11.95 -11.89 9.97
N VAL A 104 11.14 -11.96 8.90
CA VAL A 104 10.83 -10.79 8.06
C VAL A 104 10.04 -9.75 8.86
N CYS A 105 9.14 -10.23 9.73
CA CYS A 105 8.41 -9.35 10.61
C CYS A 105 9.33 -8.66 11.63
N GLU A 106 10.18 -9.44 12.29
CA GLU A 106 11.10 -8.95 13.33
C GLU A 106 12.17 -8.00 12.75
N ASP A 107 12.68 -8.27 11.54
CA ASP A 107 13.66 -7.42 10.83
C ASP A 107 13.08 -6.06 10.44
N ASN A 108 11.79 -6.02 10.08
CA ASN A 108 11.05 -4.78 9.82
C ASN A 108 10.57 -4.07 11.10
N GLY A 109 10.97 -4.53 12.29
CA GLY A 109 10.56 -3.94 13.57
C GLY A 109 9.12 -4.27 14.00
N GLY A 110 8.49 -5.26 13.36
CA GLY A 110 7.17 -5.77 13.72
C GLY A 110 7.23 -6.87 14.79
N ILE A 111 6.08 -7.13 15.41
CA ILE A 111 5.91 -8.21 16.39
C ILE A 111 5.19 -9.38 15.71
N TRP A 112 5.85 -10.53 15.66
CA TRP A 112 5.29 -11.71 15.00
C TRP A 112 4.47 -12.60 15.93
N SER A 113 3.44 -13.24 15.38
CA SER A 113 2.58 -14.20 16.08
C SER A 113 2.20 -15.38 15.19
N THR A 114 2.10 -16.58 15.77
CA THR A 114 1.54 -17.76 15.08
C THR A 114 0.02 -17.69 14.90
N LYS A 115 -0.65 -16.79 15.61
CA LYS A 115 -2.11 -16.62 15.60
C LYS A 115 -2.58 -15.91 14.34
N LYS A 116 -3.86 -16.08 13.99
CA LYS A 116 -4.48 -15.29 12.92
C LYS A 116 -4.68 -13.83 13.35
N PRO A 117 -4.79 -12.87 12.42
CA PRO A 117 -5.02 -11.46 12.78
C PRO A 117 -6.24 -11.27 13.69
N THR A 118 -7.34 -11.99 13.44
CA THR A 118 -8.58 -11.93 14.24
C THR A 118 -8.42 -12.39 15.69
N GLU A 119 -7.36 -13.11 16.01
CA GLU A 119 -7.08 -13.66 17.35
C GLU A 119 -6.05 -12.81 18.13
N ILE A 120 -5.53 -11.75 17.50
CA ILE A 120 -4.53 -10.86 18.06
C ILE A 120 -5.22 -9.54 18.47
N PRO A 121 -5.26 -9.19 19.76
CA PRO A 121 -5.96 -8.00 20.24
C PRO A 121 -5.53 -6.68 19.55
N GLN A 122 -4.25 -6.55 19.21
CA GLN A 122 -3.68 -5.38 18.54
C GLN A 122 -4.18 -5.21 17.10
N CYS A 123 -4.61 -6.30 16.46
CA CYS A 123 -5.19 -6.31 15.12
C CYS A 123 -6.71 -6.09 15.14
N GLY A 124 -7.30 -5.94 16.32
CA GLY A 124 -8.73 -5.67 16.47
C GLY A 124 -9.08 -4.33 15.86
N LEU A 125 -9.96 -4.36 14.84
CA LEU A 125 -10.55 -3.16 14.27
C LEU A 125 -11.61 -2.58 15.22
N GLY A 126 -11.70 -1.26 15.21
CA GLY A 126 -12.69 -0.47 15.91
C GLY A 126 -12.88 0.86 15.20
N CYS A 127 -13.79 1.69 15.72
CA CYS A 127 -14.04 2.98 15.12
C CYS A 127 -13.12 4.05 15.70
N CYS A 128 -12.33 4.69 14.86
CA CYS A 128 -11.51 5.84 15.20
C CYS A 128 -12.24 7.13 14.80
N PHE A 129 -12.68 7.91 15.77
CA PHE A 129 -13.26 9.24 15.54
C PHE A 129 -12.14 10.28 15.44
N ILE A 130 -12.12 11.03 14.34
CA ILE A 130 -11.14 12.07 14.04
C ILE A 130 -11.93 13.35 13.75
N GLY A 131 -12.11 14.18 14.78
CA GLY A 131 -12.99 15.34 14.66
C GLY A 131 -14.44 14.91 14.46
N ASP A 132 -14.98 15.17 13.27
CA ASP A 132 -16.34 14.79 12.87
C ASP A 132 -16.40 13.56 11.95
N ASP A 133 -15.24 13.03 11.56
CA ASP A 133 -15.15 11.84 10.71
C ASP A 133 -14.82 10.60 11.53
N ALA A 134 -15.05 9.45 10.92
CA ALA A 134 -14.76 8.15 11.50
C ALA A 134 -14.03 7.25 10.51
N SER A 135 -13.05 6.50 11.01
CA SER A 135 -12.29 5.51 10.23
C SER A 135 -12.28 4.16 10.96
N PHE A 136 -12.60 3.08 10.26
CA PHE A 136 -12.62 1.75 10.85
C PHE A 136 -11.24 1.08 10.76
N VAL A 137 -10.39 1.33 11.76
CA VAL A 137 -8.96 0.98 11.77
C VAL A 137 -8.55 0.31 13.08
N THR A 138 -7.29 -0.07 13.23
CA THR A 138 -6.76 -0.55 14.53
C THR A 138 -6.52 0.62 15.49
N GLN A 139 -6.44 0.32 16.79
CA GLN A 139 -6.18 1.34 17.80
C GLN A 139 -4.83 2.06 17.57
N THR A 140 -3.79 1.32 17.20
CA THR A 140 -2.48 1.90 16.91
C THR A 140 -2.56 2.83 15.71
N ARG A 141 -3.24 2.42 14.62
CA ARG A 141 -3.42 3.29 13.45
C ARG A 141 -4.20 4.56 13.81
N CYS A 142 -5.22 4.45 14.65
CA CYS A 142 -5.98 5.60 15.16
C CYS A 142 -5.07 6.60 15.89
N SER A 143 -4.20 6.12 16.78
CA SER A 143 -3.21 6.96 17.47
C SER A 143 -2.20 7.59 16.52
N THR A 144 -1.77 6.87 15.48
CA THR A 144 -0.86 7.42 14.45
C THR A 144 -1.53 8.52 13.64
N LEU A 145 -2.82 8.36 13.28
CA LEU A 145 -3.61 9.41 12.63
C LEU A 145 -3.75 10.63 13.55
N SER A 146 -4.03 10.43 14.85
CA SER A 146 -4.05 11.52 15.85
C SER A 146 -2.76 12.34 15.85
N ALA A 147 -1.62 11.65 15.89
CA ALA A 147 -0.31 12.30 15.89
C ALA A 147 -0.01 13.02 14.56
N ALA A 148 -0.40 12.44 13.42
CA ALA A 148 -0.18 13.01 12.10
C ALA A 148 -1.02 14.29 11.86
N TYR A 149 -2.27 14.29 12.33
CA TYR A 149 -3.18 15.43 12.16
C TYR A 149 -3.13 16.45 13.31
N GLY A 150 -2.52 16.11 14.45
CA GLY A 150 -2.48 16.98 15.63
C GLY A 150 -3.85 17.17 16.31
N ILE A 151 -4.74 16.17 16.19
CA ILE A 151 -6.13 16.22 16.67
C ILE A 151 -6.35 15.10 17.68
N ASN A 152 -7.12 15.36 18.75
CA ASN A 152 -7.55 14.32 19.68
C ASN A 152 -8.46 13.32 18.95
N THR A 153 -8.09 12.03 18.99
CA THR A 153 -8.92 10.95 18.45
C THR A 153 -9.57 10.14 19.56
N GLU A 154 -10.78 9.63 19.31
CA GLU A 154 -11.45 8.68 20.20
C GLU A 154 -11.56 7.32 19.50
N PHE A 155 -11.17 6.23 20.17
CA PHE A 155 -11.24 4.88 19.61
C PHE A 155 -12.29 4.04 20.31
N ASP A 156 -13.39 3.72 19.62
CA ASP A 156 -14.43 2.82 20.12
C ASP A 156 -14.30 1.41 19.53
N LYS A 157 -13.77 0.50 20.36
CA LYS A 157 -13.64 -0.93 20.07
C LYS A 157 -14.96 -1.71 20.04
N ARG A 158 -16.09 -1.12 20.47
CA ARG A 158 -17.41 -1.77 20.49
C ARG A 158 -18.05 -1.80 19.12
N ILE A 159 -17.70 -0.84 18.26
CA ILE A 159 -18.13 -0.79 16.87
C ILE A 159 -17.35 -1.84 16.08
N LYS A 160 -18.07 -2.72 15.38
CA LYS A 160 -17.49 -3.90 14.71
C LYS A 160 -17.60 -3.90 13.19
N SER A 161 -18.20 -2.85 12.62
CA SER A 161 -18.30 -2.69 11.18
C SER A 161 -17.99 -1.26 10.77
N GLU A 162 -17.49 -1.13 9.55
CA GLU A 162 -17.22 0.17 8.93
C GLU A 162 -18.50 0.99 8.76
N VAL A 163 -19.61 0.37 8.36
CA VAL A 163 -20.91 1.04 8.23
C VAL A 163 -21.36 1.65 9.56
N GLN A 164 -21.31 0.88 10.65
CA GLN A 164 -21.67 1.37 11.98
C GLN A 164 -20.70 2.47 12.45
N CYS A 165 -19.43 2.40 12.07
CA CYS A 165 -18.43 3.40 12.40
C CYS A 165 -18.74 4.75 11.75
N ILE A 166 -19.04 4.75 10.45
CA ILE A 166 -19.44 5.94 9.69
C ILE A 166 -20.73 6.54 10.27
N GLU A 167 -21.74 5.71 10.55
CA GLU A 167 -23.00 6.17 11.17
C GLU A 167 -22.79 6.76 12.57
N SER A 168 -21.82 6.24 13.33
CA SER A 168 -21.54 6.73 14.68
C SER A 168 -20.81 8.08 14.70
N ALA A 169 -20.12 8.45 13.61
CA ALA A 169 -19.59 9.81 13.44
C ALA A 169 -20.70 10.83 13.17
N PHE A 170 -21.84 10.40 12.62
CA PHE A 170 -22.98 11.23 12.26
C PHE A 170 -24.16 11.06 13.23
N PRO A 171 -24.15 11.74 14.41
CA PRO A 171 -25.38 12.42 14.85
C PRO A 171 -25.18 13.59 15.85
N LYS A 172 -24.08 14.37 15.83
CA LYS A 172 -24.12 15.66 16.55
C LYS A 172 -24.96 16.63 15.73
N GLU A 173 -26.19 16.92 16.17
CA GLU A 173 -27.03 17.90 15.49
C GLU A 173 -26.29 19.24 15.46
N ARG A 174 -25.89 19.66 14.25
CA ARG A 174 -25.18 20.91 14.00
C ARG A 174 -26.16 22.02 13.67
N GLY A 175 -25.80 23.23 14.03
CA GLY A 175 -26.64 24.39 13.84
C GLY A 175 -25.95 25.68 14.25
N ALA A 176 -26.67 26.76 14.02
CA ALA A 176 -26.27 28.09 14.44
C ALA A 176 -26.55 28.25 15.93
N CYS A 177 -25.50 28.44 16.72
CA CYS A 177 -25.62 28.88 18.10
C CYS A 177 -25.59 30.41 18.12
N VAL A 178 -26.76 31.02 18.26
CA VAL A 178 -26.94 32.47 18.30
C VAL A 178 -26.70 32.94 19.72
N ILE A 179 -25.85 33.95 19.86
CA ILE A 179 -25.46 34.53 21.15
C ILE A 179 -25.86 36.00 21.08
N ASP A 180 -26.88 36.38 21.83
CA ASP A 180 -27.37 37.75 21.92
C ASP A 180 -26.78 38.39 23.18
N ASP A 181 -25.83 39.31 22.97
CA ASP A 181 -25.30 40.18 24.02
C ASP A 181 -25.85 41.61 23.88
N ASP A 182 -25.72 42.44 24.91
CA ASP A 182 -26.27 43.80 24.96
C ASP A 182 -25.86 44.72 23.79
N PHE A 183 -24.88 44.32 22.97
CA PHE A 183 -24.32 45.14 21.90
C PHE A 183 -24.43 44.50 20.51
N GLN A 184 -24.40 43.18 20.39
CA GLN A 184 -24.36 42.45 19.13
C GLN A 184 -24.98 41.05 19.23
N ARG A 185 -25.74 40.68 18.19
CA ARG A 185 -26.26 39.33 17.99
C ARG A 185 -25.26 38.51 17.19
N ASN A 186 -24.38 37.79 17.88
CA ASN A 186 -23.30 37.00 17.29
C ASN A 186 -23.75 35.55 17.02
N CYS A 187 -22.93 34.79 16.30
CA CYS A 187 -23.23 33.39 16.00
C CYS A 187 -21.98 32.53 15.83
N LYS A 188 -22.07 31.30 16.34
CA LYS A 188 -21.08 30.24 16.13
C LYS A 188 -21.73 29.00 15.52
N LEU A 189 -21.17 28.47 14.44
CA LEU A 189 -21.61 27.17 13.92
C LEU A 189 -21.01 26.06 14.79
N THR A 190 -21.86 25.29 15.47
CA THR A 190 -21.42 24.32 16.47
C THR A 190 -22.49 23.22 16.64
N THR A 191 -22.28 22.33 17.59
CA THR A 191 -23.20 21.25 17.97
C THR A 191 -24.18 21.74 19.04
N ARG A 192 -25.33 21.09 19.18
CA ARG A 192 -26.29 21.43 20.24
C ARG A 192 -25.65 21.41 21.63
N GLU A 193 -24.85 20.38 21.93
CA GLU A 193 -24.20 20.17 23.22
C GLU A 193 -23.20 21.30 23.56
N GLU A 194 -22.36 21.67 22.58
CA GLU A 194 -21.44 22.80 22.74
C GLU A 194 -22.20 24.12 22.92
N CYS A 195 -23.31 24.33 22.19
CA CYS A 195 -24.13 25.53 22.35
C CYS A 195 -24.76 25.61 23.75
N GLN A 196 -25.24 24.50 24.29
CA GLN A 196 -25.75 24.42 25.67
C GLN A 196 -24.66 24.70 26.71
N THR A 197 -23.41 24.29 26.42
CA THR A 197 -22.27 24.61 27.27
C THR A 197 -21.98 26.11 27.28
N ILE A 198 -22.07 26.77 26.12
CA ILE A 198 -21.95 28.23 26.02
C ILE A 198 -23.07 28.91 26.82
N GLN A 199 -24.32 28.44 26.68
CA GLN A 199 -25.45 28.95 27.46
C GLN A 199 -25.21 28.84 28.97
N GLY A 200 -24.69 27.71 29.46
CA GLY A 200 -24.43 27.49 30.88
C GLY A 200 -23.22 28.27 31.45
N THR A 201 -22.40 28.87 30.59
CA THR A 201 -21.20 29.65 30.99
C THR A 201 -21.34 31.14 30.71
N SER A 202 -22.42 31.55 30.05
CA SER A 202 -22.69 32.95 29.73
C SER A 202 -23.18 33.72 30.96
N GLY A 203 -22.81 35.01 31.06
CA GLY A 203 -23.18 35.87 32.19
C GLY A 203 -24.63 36.35 32.16
N ASP A 204 -25.07 36.97 33.25
CA ASP A 204 -26.39 37.62 33.32
C ASP A 204 -26.52 38.67 32.20
N GLY A 205 -27.56 38.54 31.36
CA GLY A 205 -27.83 39.44 30.24
C GLY A 205 -27.48 38.89 28.85
N THR A 206 -26.88 37.69 28.75
CA THR A 206 -26.64 37.03 27.45
C THR A 206 -27.68 35.95 27.20
N ASP A 207 -28.38 36.02 26.07
CA ASP A 207 -29.29 34.96 25.62
C ASP A 207 -28.58 34.06 24.59
N VAL A 208 -28.73 32.75 24.71
CA VAL A 208 -28.05 31.77 23.84
C VAL A 208 -29.07 30.78 23.32
N GLU A 209 -29.23 30.73 21.99
CA GLU A 209 -30.23 29.92 21.31
C GLU A 209 -29.61 29.02 20.23
N PHE A 210 -29.91 27.73 20.27
CA PHE A 210 -29.47 26.77 19.27
C PHE A 210 -30.51 26.58 18.16
N ASN A 211 -30.10 26.85 16.91
CA ASN A 211 -30.92 26.71 15.71
C ASN A 211 -30.40 25.55 14.84
N GLY A 212 -30.95 24.35 15.06
CA GLY A 212 -30.57 23.12 14.36
C GLY A 212 -30.75 23.20 12.84
N GLY A 213 -29.75 22.74 12.09
CA GLY A 213 -29.76 22.72 10.62
C GLY A 213 -29.64 24.08 9.94
N PHE A 214 -29.48 25.18 10.71
CA PHE A 214 -29.22 26.50 10.15
C PHE A 214 -27.73 26.84 10.17
N LEU A 215 -27.32 27.64 9.19
CA LEU A 215 -26.01 28.30 9.18
C LEU A 215 -26.09 29.65 9.91
N CYS A 216 -24.96 30.12 10.43
CA CYS A 216 -24.89 31.45 11.05
C CYS A 216 -25.18 32.60 10.08
N SER A 217 -25.01 32.37 8.78
CA SER A 217 -25.31 33.31 7.71
C SER A 217 -26.79 33.38 7.34
N ALA A 218 -27.66 32.61 7.99
CA ALA A 218 -29.10 32.64 7.78
C ALA A 218 -29.69 34.00 8.22
N GLU A 219 -30.26 34.73 7.26
CA GLU A 219 -30.85 36.06 7.50
C GLU A 219 -31.97 36.05 8.55
N ALA A 220 -32.75 34.96 8.60
CA ALA A 220 -33.82 34.78 9.57
C ALA A 220 -33.33 34.77 11.04
N LEU A 221 -32.05 34.52 11.29
CA LEU A 221 -31.47 34.53 12.64
C LEU A 221 -31.11 35.94 13.12
N GLY A 222 -31.08 36.94 12.22
CA GLY A 222 -30.79 38.33 12.56
C GLY A 222 -29.39 38.57 13.14
N THR A 223 -28.44 37.69 12.87
CA THR A 223 -27.08 37.79 13.42
C THR A 223 -26.24 38.76 12.59
N VAL A 224 -25.09 39.17 13.12
CA VAL A 224 -24.09 39.96 12.38
C VAL A 224 -23.35 39.14 11.31
N CYS A 225 -23.55 37.82 11.30
CA CYS A 225 -22.91 36.90 10.36
C CYS A 225 -23.74 36.81 9.08
N GLY A 226 -23.07 36.94 7.93
CA GLY A 226 -23.70 36.95 6.62
C GLY A 226 -22.87 36.24 5.57
N PRO A 227 -23.47 35.96 4.40
CA PRO A 227 -22.78 35.34 3.27
C PRO A 227 -21.57 36.17 2.82
N THR A 228 -20.43 35.52 2.59
CA THR A 228 -19.29 36.18 1.93
C THR A 228 -19.44 36.23 0.40
N GLY A 229 -20.40 35.49 -0.15
CA GLY A 229 -20.69 35.41 -1.58
C GLY A 229 -21.51 36.55 -2.17
N GLY A 230 -22.19 37.36 -1.33
CA GLY A 230 -23.27 38.25 -1.78
C GLY A 230 -22.85 39.60 -2.38
N ALA A 231 -21.71 40.19 -1.99
CA ALA A 231 -21.42 41.59 -2.29
C ALA A 231 -20.29 41.83 -3.31
N THR A 232 -19.24 41.01 -3.28
CA THR A 232 -18.06 41.17 -4.16
C THR A 232 -17.31 39.84 -4.26
N PRO A 233 -17.06 39.31 -5.48
CA PRO A 233 -16.25 38.11 -5.72
C PRO A 233 -14.92 38.07 -4.94
N ASP A 234 -14.28 39.22 -4.77
CA ASP A 234 -12.97 39.34 -4.13
C ASP A 234 -13.00 39.19 -2.60
N LYS A 235 -14.20 39.11 -2.00
CA LYS A 235 -14.40 38.94 -0.56
C LYS A 235 -14.91 37.55 -0.16
N VAL A 236 -15.07 36.66 -1.13
CA VAL A 236 -15.48 35.29 -0.85
C VAL A 236 -14.38 34.61 -0.05
N ARG A 237 -14.77 34.06 1.10
CA ARG A 237 -13.84 33.33 1.96
C ARG A 237 -14.18 31.85 1.89
N THR A 238 -13.13 31.07 1.75
CA THR A 238 -13.17 29.61 1.85
C THR A 238 -12.30 29.20 3.03
N MET A 239 -12.52 28.02 3.58
CA MET A 239 -11.69 27.46 4.64
C MET A 239 -11.56 25.94 4.53
N LEU A 240 -10.49 25.41 5.11
CA LEU A 240 -10.36 24.00 5.44
C LEU A 240 -10.77 23.82 6.90
N VAL A 241 -11.41 22.68 7.18
CA VAL A 241 -11.81 22.31 8.54
C VAL A 241 -10.95 21.14 8.95
N ASN A 242 -10.35 21.22 10.14
CA ASN A 242 -9.46 20.17 10.63
C ASN A 242 -10.21 18.84 10.73
N GLY A 243 -9.59 17.78 10.20
CA GLY A 243 -10.17 16.45 10.18
C GLY A 243 -11.31 16.28 9.18
N ARG A 244 -11.41 17.16 8.17
CA ARG A 244 -12.33 17.02 7.04
C ARG A 244 -11.56 17.18 5.74
N ASP A 245 -12.03 16.47 4.72
CA ASP A 245 -11.42 16.53 3.40
C ASP A 245 -11.89 17.74 2.62
N GLU A 246 -13.13 18.21 2.81
CA GLU A 246 -13.76 19.19 1.93
C GLU A 246 -13.23 20.63 2.10
N VAL A 247 -13.41 21.42 1.05
CA VAL A 247 -13.30 22.88 1.09
C VAL A 247 -14.67 23.46 1.39
N TYR A 248 -14.75 24.31 2.41
CA TYR A 248 -16.00 24.97 2.81
C TYR A 248 -15.97 26.46 2.47
N PHE A 249 -17.14 27.05 2.23
CA PHE A 249 -17.29 28.49 2.37
C PHE A 249 -17.09 28.90 3.84
N ALA A 250 -16.65 30.14 4.06
CA ALA A 250 -16.64 30.79 5.36
C ALA A 250 -17.57 32.01 5.33
N ASP A 251 -18.42 32.15 6.35
CA ASP A 251 -19.30 33.33 6.51
C ASP A 251 -18.49 34.58 6.90
N SER A 252 -19.15 35.73 7.09
CA SER A 252 -18.50 37.01 7.47
C SER A 252 -17.91 37.02 8.90
N CYS A 253 -18.31 36.09 9.76
CA CYS A 253 -17.77 35.88 11.11
C CYS A 253 -16.63 34.85 11.14
N GLY A 254 -16.38 34.15 10.04
CA GLY A 254 -15.37 33.10 9.94
C GLY A 254 -15.87 31.71 10.33
N ASN A 255 -17.18 31.52 10.48
CA ASN A 255 -17.75 30.19 10.67
C ASN A 255 -17.70 29.41 9.37
N GLN A 256 -17.50 28.09 9.49
CA GLN A 256 -17.75 27.14 8.42
C GLN A 256 -19.21 27.31 7.92
N ALA A 257 -19.39 27.35 6.60
CA ALA A 257 -20.67 27.26 5.94
C ALA A 257 -20.76 25.93 5.16
N ASN A 258 -21.54 25.87 4.09
CA ASN A 258 -21.60 24.67 3.25
C ASN A 258 -20.32 24.48 2.43
N VAL A 259 -20.19 23.29 1.86
CA VAL A 259 -19.10 22.94 0.93
C VAL A 259 -19.03 23.99 -0.19
N TYR A 260 -17.82 24.29 -0.64
CA TYR A 260 -17.61 25.28 -1.68
C TYR A 260 -18.24 24.83 -3.00
N ASP A 261 -19.22 25.59 -3.49
CA ASP A 261 -19.78 25.48 -4.84
C ASP A 261 -19.86 26.89 -5.45
N ALA A 262 -19.03 27.15 -6.45
CA ALA A 262 -18.95 28.46 -7.11
C ALA A 262 -20.29 28.91 -7.71
N SER A 263 -21.18 27.98 -8.09
CA SER A 263 -22.49 28.30 -8.66
C SER A 263 -23.51 28.74 -7.60
N ARG A 264 -23.31 28.32 -6.34
CA ARG A 264 -24.20 28.59 -5.19
C ARG A 264 -23.84 29.85 -4.41
N ILE A 265 -22.83 30.59 -4.85
CA ILE A 265 -22.34 31.79 -4.17
C ILE A 265 -23.42 32.86 -3.90
N LYS A 266 -24.41 32.99 -4.79
CA LYS A 266 -25.56 33.91 -4.68
C LYS A 266 -26.86 33.22 -4.24
N ASP A 267 -26.81 31.94 -3.90
CA ASP A 267 -27.98 31.16 -3.52
C ASP A 267 -28.30 31.35 -2.03
N GLN A 268 -29.36 32.10 -1.73
CA GLN A 268 -29.75 32.43 -0.36
C GLN A 268 -30.11 31.18 0.47
N GLU A 269 -30.71 30.16 -0.15
CA GLU A 269 -31.07 28.92 0.55
C GLU A 269 -29.80 28.16 0.96
N TYR A 270 -28.80 28.16 0.07
CA TYR A 270 -27.48 27.56 0.32
C TYR A 270 -26.69 28.25 1.45
N TRP A 271 -26.98 29.51 1.75
CA TRP A 271 -26.40 30.21 2.91
C TRP A 271 -27.30 30.16 4.15
N THR A 272 -28.48 29.56 4.06
CA THR A 272 -29.45 29.48 5.17
C THR A 272 -29.37 28.15 5.90
N LYS A 273 -29.31 27.04 5.15
CA LYS A 273 -29.39 25.68 5.70
C LYS A 273 -28.08 24.93 5.54
N ILE A 274 -27.79 24.06 6.50
CA ILE A 274 -26.71 23.09 6.38
C ILE A 274 -27.11 22.07 5.31
N ILE A 275 -26.30 21.99 4.26
CA ILE A 275 -26.45 21.02 3.17
C ILE A 275 -25.37 19.97 3.34
N LYS A 276 -25.72 18.71 3.06
CA LYS A 276 -24.72 17.63 3.13
C LYS A 276 -23.66 17.83 2.05
N PRO A 277 -22.40 17.40 2.29
CA PRO A 277 -21.34 17.50 1.29
C PRO A 277 -21.74 16.92 -0.07
N GLU A 278 -22.35 15.73 -0.09
CA GLU A 278 -22.77 15.03 -1.31
C GLU A 278 -23.86 15.75 -2.12
N ASP A 279 -24.65 16.60 -1.47
CA ASP A 279 -25.73 17.39 -2.06
C ASP A 279 -25.27 18.78 -2.50
N SER A 280 -24.03 19.15 -2.18
CA SER A 280 -23.47 20.47 -2.48
C SER A 280 -23.01 20.58 -3.92
N CYS A 281 -21.99 19.82 -4.29
CA CYS A 281 -21.46 19.77 -5.65
C CYS A 281 -20.79 18.40 -5.89
N LYS A 282 -20.56 18.05 -7.16
CA LYS A 282 -19.91 16.79 -7.54
C LYS A 282 -18.60 17.07 -8.27
N LEU A 283 -17.54 16.41 -7.84
CA LEU A 283 -16.30 16.38 -8.59
C LEU A 283 -16.48 15.60 -9.89
N THR A 284 -15.71 15.98 -10.91
CA THR A 284 -15.63 15.24 -12.16
C THR A 284 -14.47 14.24 -12.08
N TYR A 285 -14.63 13.09 -12.71
CA TYR A 285 -13.62 12.04 -12.71
C TYR A 285 -12.96 11.90 -14.08
N ASP A 286 -11.73 11.39 -14.12
CA ASP A 286 -11.08 10.95 -15.36
C ASP A 286 -11.52 9.54 -15.77
N SER A 287 -10.93 9.01 -16.84
CA SER A 287 -11.25 7.67 -17.34
C SER A 287 -10.90 6.55 -16.36
N ASN A 288 -10.00 6.84 -15.41
CA ASN A 288 -9.46 5.87 -14.45
C ASN A 288 -10.07 6.10 -13.07
N GLU A 289 -11.24 6.73 -13.03
CA GLU A 289 -12.01 7.06 -11.82
C GLU A 289 -11.25 7.92 -10.80
N ASN A 290 -10.22 8.67 -11.23
CA ASN A 290 -9.56 9.63 -10.35
C ASN A 290 -10.31 10.97 -10.36
N PRO A 291 -10.51 11.61 -9.20
CA PRO A 291 -11.14 12.92 -9.10
C PRO A 291 -10.23 13.96 -9.73
N LYS A 292 -10.76 14.72 -10.67
CA LYS A 292 -10.06 15.85 -11.27
C LYS A 292 -10.06 17.04 -10.32
N ASN A 293 -8.96 17.79 -10.33
CA ASN A 293 -8.89 19.10 -9.70
C ASN A 293 -10.06 19.98 -10.15
N SER A 294 -10.69 20.69 -9.22
CA SER A 294 -11.85 21.53 -9.50
C SER A 294 -11.64 22.96 -9.04
N ALA A 295 -11.91 23.92 -9.93
CA ALA A 295 -11.94 25.34 -9.60
C ALA A 295 -13.24 25.75 -8.90
N THR A 296 -14.29 24.93 -8.98
CA THR A 296 -15.67 25.35 -8.68
C THR A 296 -16.37 24.49 -7.65
N CYS A 297 -15.80 23.35 -7.27
CA CYS A 297 -16.39 22.42 -6.32
C CYS A 297 -15.36 22.05 -5.24
N GLY A 298 -15.81 22.06 -3.99
CA GLY A 298 -15.06 21.78 -2.78
C GLY A 298 -15.31 20.40 -2.18
N SER A 299 -16.14 19.56 -2.80
CA SER A 299 -16.55 18.25 -2.28
C SER A 299 -15.49 17.16 -2.51
N CYS A 300 -14.26 17.41 -2.08
CA CYS A 300 -13.20 16.40 -2.09
C CYS A 300 -13.38 15.34 -1.01
N LYS A 301 -12.86 14.16 -1.31
CA LYS A 301 -12.99 12.96 -0.51
C LYS A 301 -11.70 12.16 -0.63
N TYR A 302 -11.03 11.93 0.50
CA TYR A 302 -9.73 11.31 0.54
C TYR A 302 -9.79 9.85 0.10
N SER A 303 -10.88 9.14 0.45
CA SER A 303 -11.14 7.77 -0.01
C SER A 303 -11.28 7.68 -1.53
N ASP A 304 -11.63 8.76 -2.21
CA ASP A 304 -11.71 8.82 -3.66
C ASP A 304 -10.41 9.38 -4.26
N GLY A 305 -9.38 9.70 -3.46
CA GLY A 305 -8.12 10.24 -3.93
C GLY A 305 -8.10 11.76 -4.14
N SER A 306 -8.90 12.52 -3.38
CA SER A 306 -8.84 14.00 -3.37
C SER A 306 -8.87 14.58 -1.97
N ILE A 307 -8.23 15.73 -1.75
CA ILE A 307 -8.26 16.42 -0.45
C ILE A 307 -8.27 17.94 -0.62
N GLY A 308 -8.86 18.65 0.34
CA GLY A 308 -8.84 20.09 0.40
C GLY A 308 -7.44 20.58 0.69
N LYS A 309 -6.91 21.46 -0.16
CA LYS A 309 -5.57 22.04 -0.01
C LYS A 309 -5.56 23.51 -0.43
N THR A 310 -4.65 24.27 0.17
CA THR A 310 -4.37 25.64 -0.29
C THR A 310 -3.85 25.59 -1.72
N TYR A 311 -4.41 26.42 -2.59
CA TYR A 311 -3.89 26.56 -3.94
C TYR A 311 -2.51 27.23 -3.92
N VAL A 312 -1.54 26.60 -4.57
CA VAL A 312 -0.20 27.15 -4.75
C VAL A 312 0.11 27.18 -6.25
N LYS A 313 0.39 28.38 -6.75
CA LYS A 313 0.72 28.57 -8.16
C LYS A 313 1.92 27.71 -8.55
N ASN A 314 1.78 26.95 -9.64
CA ASN A 314 2.77 26.02 -10.19
C ASN A 314 3.04 24.76 -9.34
N GLU A 315 2.19 24.44 -8.36
CA GLU A 315 2.27 23.15 -7.66
C GLU A 315 1.53 22.06 -8.47
N PRO A 316 2.14 20.88 -8.72
CA PRO A 316 1.55 19.84 -9.57
C PRO A 316 0.17 19.35 -9.09
N ILE A 317 -0.05 19.30 -7.78
CA ILE A 317 -1.27 18.79 -7.16
C ILE A 317 -2.36 19.85 -6.97
N THR A 318 -2.04 21.14 -7.17
CA THR A 318 -3.03 22.23 -7.21
C THR A 318 -2.90 23.05 -8.52
N PRO A 319 -3.01 22.41 -9.71
CA PRO A 319 -2.67 23.05 -10.97
C PRO A 319 -3.71 24.08 -11.44
N ILE A 320 -4.91 24.06 -10.87
CA ILE A 320 -6.03 24.92 -11.28
C ILE A 320 -6.36 25.85 -10.11
N PRO A 321 -6.39 27.19 -10.31
CA PRO A 321 -6.81 28.12 -9.27
C PRO A 321 -8.31 27.97 -8.98
N PRO A 322 -8.74 28.17 -7.72
CA PRO A 322 -10.16 28.23 -7.41
C PRO A 322 -10.78 29.46 -8.06
N GLN A 323 -12.06 29.38 -8.42
CA GLN A 323 -12.80 30.53 -8.94
C GLN A 323 -12.97 31.61 -7.86
N TYR A 324 -13.09 31.20 -6.59
CA TYR A 324 -13.20 32.08 -5.44
C TYR A 324 -12.45 31.50 -4.23
N GLY A 325 -11.92 32.37 -3.38
CA GLY A 325 -11.17 31.96 -2.20
C GLY A 325 -9.76 31.45 -2.54
N ASN A 326 -9.21 30.62 -1.66
CA ASN A 326 -7.79 30.20 -1.69
C ASN A 326 -7.58 28.68 -1.63
N PHE A 327 -8.65 27.89 -1.51
CA PHE A 327 -8.58 26.44 -1.31
C PHE A 327 -9.22 25.72 -2.48
N VAL A 328 -8.69 24.54 -2.82
CA VAL A 328 -9.15 23.69 -3.93
C VAL A 328 -9.19 22.23 -3.49
N CYS A 329 -9.99 21.44 -4.19
CA CYS A 329 -9.85 19.98 -4.17
C CYS A 329 -8.59 19.59 -4.97
N ALA A 330 -7.55 19.16 -4.28
CA ALA A 330 -6.33 18.63 -4.87
C ALA A 330 -6.49 17.14 -5.17
N GLN A 331 -6.10 16.73 -6.37
CA GLN A 331 -6.02 15.34 -6.79
C GLN A 331 -4.75 14.69 -6.21
N LEU A 332 -4.89 13.50 -5.62
CA LEU A 332 -3.80 12.79 -4.93
C LEU A 332 -3.13 11.70 -5.79
N SER A 333 -3.64 11.46 -7.00
CA SER A 333 -3.05 10.48 -7.93
C SER A 333 -1.69 10.94 -8.45
N CYS A 334 -0.80 10.00 -8.71
CA CYS A 334 0.54 10.24 -9.24
C CYS A 334 0.59 9.99 -10.75
N LYS A 335 1.48 10.69 -11.46
CA LYS A 335 1.78 10.40 -12.87
C LYS A 335 3.21 9.89 -13.01
N TRP A 336 3.36 8.71 -13.59
CA TRP A 336 4.66 8.09 -13.84
C TRP A 336 4.69 7.48 -15.24
N GLU A 337 5.69 7.86 -16.04
CA GLU A 337 5.89 7.37 -17.43
C GLU A 337 4.63 7.43 -18.33
N GLY A 338 3.75 8.41 -18.10
CA GLY A 338 2.51 8.58 -18.86
C GLY A 338 1.31 7.78 -18.33
N LYS A 339 1.49 6.92 -17.32
CA LYS A 339 0.42 6.25 -16.58
C LYS A 339 0.05 7.05 -15.32
N THR A 340 -1.24 7.06 -14.98
CA THR A 340 -1.75 7.63 -13.74
C THR A 340 -1.97 6.51 -12.74
N TYR A 341 -1.50 6.71 -11.50
CA TYR A 341 -1.66 5.80 -10.38
C TYR A 341 -2.49 6.46 -9.30
N GLN A 342 -3.46 5.74 -8.73
CA GLN A 342 -4.30 6.23 -7.66
C GLN A 342 -3.49 6.41 -6.36
N HIS A 343 -4.00 7.24 -5.45
CA HIS A 343 -3.37 7.43 -4.16
C HIS A 343 -3.34 6.13 -3.36
N GLY A 344 -2.16 5.80 -2.82
CA GLY A 344 -1.93 4.55 -2.10
C GLY A 344 -1.52 3.37 -2.99
N GLU A 345 -1.64 3.48 -4.31
CA GLU A 345 -1.14 2.44 -5.21
C GLU A 345 0.38 2.32 -5.14
N SER A 346 0.84 1.09 -5.38
CA SER A 346 2.26 0.81 -5.56
C SER A 346 2.47 -0.09 -6.76
N TRP A 347 3.58 0.14 -7.46
CA TRP A 347 3.94 -0.60 -8.66
C TRP A 347 5.42 -0.90 -8.69
N CYS A 348 5.81 -1.83 -9.54
CA CYS A 348 7.19 -2.19 -9.71
C CYS A 348 7.87 -1.34 -10.78
N SER A 349 9.10 -0.94 -10.49
CA SER A 349 10.02 -0.39 -11.47
C SER A 349 11.32 -1.15 -11.42
N SER A 350 12.06 -1.13 -12.52
CA SER A 350 13.39 -1.67 -12.56
C SER A 350 14.33 -0.69 -13.25
N THR A 351 15.62 -0.74 -12.92
CA THR A 351 16.64 0.01 -13.69
C THR A 351 16.79 -0.51 -15.13
N ALA A 352 16.04 -1.56 -15.51
CA ALA A 352 16.01 -2.18 -16.82
C ALA A 352 14.88 -1.65 -17.73
N ASN A 353 14.47 -0.39 -17.60
CA ASN A 353 13.48 0.32 -18.45
C ASN A 353 13.85 0.45 -19.95
N SER A 354 14.66 -0.47 -20.48
CA SER A 354 15.11 -0.54 -21.87
C SER A 354 14.80 -1.89 -22.56
N GLY A 355 13.82 -2.66 -22.04
CA GLY A 355 13.41 -3.94 -22.64
C GLY A 355 14.37 -5.10 -22.33
N LEU A 356 15.11 -4.98 -21.22
CA LEU A 356 16.12 -5.93 -20.78
C LEU A 356 15.84 -6.41 -19.36
N GLU A 357 14.59 -6.82 -19.11
CA GLU A 357 14.26 -7.58 -17.91
C GLU A 357 15.23 -8.76 -17.80
N ASN A 358 15.92 -8.87 -16.67
CA ASN A 358 16.90 -9.94 -16.36
C ASN A 358 18.40 -9.73 -16.64
N ASN A 359 18.85 -8.52 -16.96
CA ASN A 359 20.31 -8.28 -17.05
C ASN A 359 21.05 -8.32 -15.69
N PRO A 360 22.29 -8.84 -15.64
CA PRO A 360 23.14 -8.73 -14.46
C PRO A 360 23.29 -7.27 -14.01
N GLY A 361 23.02 -7.00 -12.73
CA GLY A 361 23.06 -5.64 -12.16
C GLY A 361 21.75 -4.83 -12.25
N ALA A 362 20.69 -5.34 -12.88
CA ALA A 362 19.38 -4.70 -12.80
C ALA A 362 18.81 -4.80 -11.37
N GLU A 363 18.34 -3.67 -10.85
CA GLU A 363 17.72 -3.55 -9.54
C GLU A 363 16.21 -3.39 -9.69
N SER A 364 15.48 -3.92 -8.73
CA SER A 364 14.03 -3.80 -8.65
C SER A 364 13.68 -2.83 -7.53
N ALA A 365 12.73 -1.95 -7.78
CA ALA A 365 12.24 -0.98 -6.82
C ALA A 365 10.71 -1.02 -6.79
N ARG A 366 10.16 -0.74 -5.63
CA ARG A 366 8.74 -0.48 -5.42
C ARG A 366 8.55 1.03 -5.42
N LEU A 367 7.62 1.51 -6.23
CA LEU A 367 7.15 2.89 -6.15
C LEU A 367 5.84 2.91 -5.38
N LEU A 368 5.63 3.93 -4.57
CA LEU A 368 4.42 4.12 -3.78
C LEU A 368 3.89 5.54 -4.00
N CYS A 369 2.67 5.65 -4.54
CA CYS A 369 2.00 6.94 -4.73
C CYS A 369 1.39 7.42 -3.42
N GLN A 370 1.82 8.60 -2.96
CA GLN A 370 1.28 9.28 -1.79
C GLN A 370 1.20 10.78 -2.05
N PHE A 371 0.00 11.34 -1.91
CA PHE A 371 -0.23 12.78 -1.98
C PHE A 371 0.20 13.43 -3.32
N GLY A 372 0.02 12.70 -4.42
CA GLY A 372 0.42 13.13 -5.77
C GLY A 372 1.93 13.10 -6.04
N GLU A 373 2.72 12.62 -5.08
CA GLU A 373 4.14 12.32 -5.23
C GLU A 373 4.37 10.83 -5.06
N PHE A 374 5.39 10.27 -5.71
CA PHE A 374 5.77 8.88 -5.48
C PHE A 374 7.09 8.81 -4.73
N SER A 375 7.16 7.88 -3.77
CA SER A 375 8.41 7.50 -3.12
C SER A 375 8.96 6.25 -3.80
N VAL A 376 10.29 6.15 -3.85
CA VAL A 376 11.00 5.00 -4.43
C VAL A 376 11.64 4.22 -3.29
N GLU A 377 11.22 2.97 -3.14
CA GLU A 377 11.77 2.01 -2.18
C GLU A 377 12.55 0.94 -2.94
N SER A 378 13.87 0.87 -2.76
CA SER A 378 14.68 -0.18 -3.38
C SER A 378 14.33 -1.54 -2.76
N CYS A 379 14.09 -2.56 -3.58
CA CYS A 379 13.96 -3.93 -3.09
C CYS A 379 15.33 -4.56 -2.77
N SER A 380 16.44 -3.88 -3.09
CA SER A 380 17.78 -4.26 -2.66
C SER A 380 17.94 -4.03 -1.14
N LEU A 381 18.59 -4.95 -0.42
CA LEU A 381 19.01 -4.65 0.95
C LEU A 381 20.13 -3.60 0.91
N SER A 382 20.14 -2.66 1.85
CA SER A 382 21.04 -1.48 1.91
C SER A 382 22.55 -1.77 1.88
N SER A 383 22.94 -3.05 1.96
CA SER A 383 24.32 -3.54 1.98
C SER A 383 24.66 -4.54 0.87
N SER A 384 23.73 -4.85 -0.05
CA SER A 384 23.95 -5.86 -1.10
C SER A 384 23.33 -5.45 -2.43
N VAL A 385 24.16 -5.27 -3.45
CA VAL A 385 23.75 -5.15 -4.86
C VAL A 385 23.33 -6.55 -5.34
N GLY A 386 22.03 -6.82 -5.49
CA GLY A 386 21.58 -8.15 -5.90
C GLY A 386 20.07 -8.38 -5.93
N ARG A 387 19.65 -9.38 -6.70
CA ARG A 387 18.24 -9.78 -6.97
C ARG A 387 17.60 -10.58 -5.83
N ASN A 388 17.97 -10.32 -4.58
CA ASN A 388 17.54 -11.11 -3.42
C ASN A 388 16.06 -10.90 -3.09
N LYS A 389 15.55 -9.70 -3.38
CA LYS A 389 14.12 -9.44 -3.47
C LYS A 389 13.79 -8.92 -4.86
N VAL A 390 12.62 -9.30 -5.33
CA VAL A 390 12.03 -8.83 -6.58
C VAL A 390 10.75 -8.11 -6.19
N CYS A 391 10.54 -6.94 -6.75
CA CYS A 391 9.24 -6.29 -6.66
C CYS A 391 8.23 -7.14 -7.44
N MET A 392 7.16 -7.51 -6.76
CA MET A 392 6.01 -8.17 -7.37
C MET A 392 4.82 -7.25 -7.25
N GLU A 393 4.11 -7.05 -8.36
CA GLU A 393 2.86 -6.30 -8.40
C GLU A 393 1.67 -7.25 -8.59
N GLU A 394 0.57 -6.92 -7.93
CA GLU A 394 -0.72 -7.57 -8.01
C GLU A 394 -1.78 -6.49 -8.21
N ILE A 395 -2.77 -6.78 -9.04
CA ILE A 395 -3.92 -5.89 -9.26
C ILE A 395 -5.08 -6.45 -8.45
N ILE A 396 -5.57 -5.67 -7.49
CA ILE A 396 -6.73 -6.03 -6.68
C ILE A 396 -7.95 -5.41 -7.39
N ASP A 397 -8.83 -6.29 -7.88
CA ASP A 397 -10.09 -6.06 -8.60
C ASP A 397 -10.02 -6.26 -10.13
N ASP A 398 -10.38 -7.47 -10.56
CA ASP A 398 -10.22 -8.07 -11.91
C ASP A 398 -11.29 -7.62 -12.93
N LYS A 399 -12.07 -6.59 -12.61
CA LYS A 399 -13.24 -6.17 -13.42
C LYS A 399 -12.91 -5.13 -14.50
N THR A 400 -11.74 -4.52 -14.43
CA THR A 400 -11.22 -3.55 -15.41
C THR A 400 -9.71 -3.69 -15.47
N ASP A 401 -9.08 -3.50 -16.63
CA ASP A 401 -7.60 -3.51 -16.82
C ASP A 401 -6.86 -2.40 -16.01
N ASP A 402 -7.59 -1.64 -15.19
CA ASP A 402 -7.15 -0.50 -14.36
C ASP A 402 -7.46 -0.69 -12.85
N GLY A 403 -7.43 -1.93 -12.34
CA GLY A 403 -7.64 -2.21 -10.90
C GLY A 403 -6.56 -1.61 -9.98
N PHE A 404 -6.78 -1.69 -8.67
CA PHE A 404 -5.88 -1.09 -7.67
C PHE A 404 -4.55 -1.84 -7.61
N ASN A 405 -3.47 -1.16 -8.01
CA ASN A 405 -2.13 -1.73 -8.07
C ASN A 405 -1.49 -1.78 -6.68
N PHE A 406 -1.11 -2.98 -6.27
CA PHE A 406 -0.33 -3.21 -5.07
C PHE A 406 0.99 -3.89 -5.42
N ALA A 407 2.10 -3.29 -5.00
CA ALA A 407 3.41 -3.88 -5.16
C ALA A 407 4.11 -4.09 -3.83
N GLY A 408 4.91 -5.15 -3.75
CA GLY A 408 5.70 -5.48 -2.58
C GLY A 408 7.01 -6.15 -2.97
N CYS A 409 8.06 -5.86 -2.22
CA CYS A 409 9.34 -6.55 -2.37
C CYS A 409 9.27 -7.95 -1.75
N ARG A 410 9.24 -8.98 -2.60
CA ARG A 410 9.23 -10.40 -2.16
C ARG A 410 10.60 -11.02 -2.34
N ILE A 411 10.96 -11.95 -1.46
CA ILE A 411 12.23 -12.67 -1.58
C ILE A 411 12.20 -13.52 -2.85
N ASN A 412 13.24 -13.38 -3.68
CA ASN A 412 13.38 -14.14 -4.90
C ASN A 412 13.81 -15.57 -4.57
N ARG A 413 12.93 -16.54 -4.80
CA ARG A 413 13.13 -17.96 -4.50
C ARG A 413 13.44 -18.80 -5.75
N TRP A 414 14.09 -18.22 -6.75
CA TRP A 414 14.33 -18.87 -8.05
C TRP A 414 14.97 -20.27 -7.94
N GLN A 415 15.76 -20.54 -6.89
CA GLN A 415 16.34 -21.86 -6.62
C GLN A 415 15.25 -22.95 -6.50
N PHE A 416 14.10 -22.61 -5.93
CA PHE A 416 12.96 -23.53 -5.83
C PHE A 416 12.38 -23.88 -7.20
N CYS A 417 12.58 -23.04 -8.22
CA CYS A 417 12.12 -23.29 -9.59
C CYS A 417 13.05 -24.25 -10.32
N VAL A 418 14.36 -24.03 -10.26
CA VAL A 418 15.36 -24.87 -10.97
C VAL A 418 15.49 -26.28 -10.39
N LEU A 419 15.06 -26.48 -9.15
CA LEU A 419 15.04 -27.79 -8.51
C LEU A 419 13.82 -28.66 -8.86
N GLN A 420 12.85 -28.14 -9.63
CA GLN A 420 11.67 -28.93 -10.01
C GLN A 420 11.93 -29.71 -11.30
N ASP A 421 11.62 -31.01 -11.27
CA ASP A 421 11.79 -31.93 -12.39
C ASP A 421 10.48 -32.17 -13.16
N ASN A 422 9.37 -31.62 -12.69
CA ASN A 422 8.08 -31.77 -13.31
C ASN A 422 7.26 -30.48 -13.28
N LYS A 423 6.44 -30.32 -14.31
CA LYS A 423 5.60 -29.13 -14.52
C LYS A 423 4.61 -28.89 -13.37
N LYS A 424 4.04 -29.95 -12.81
CA LYS A 424 3.00 -29.85 -11.77
C LYS A 424 3.54 -29.21 -10.49
N ASP A 425 4.72 -29.63 -10.05
CA ASP A 425 5.34 -29.10 -8.83
C ASP A 425 5.99 -27.72 -9.08
N CYS A 426 6.50 -27.50 -10.29
CA CYS A 426 7.00 -26.20 -10.74
C CYS A 426 5.90 -25.13 -10.70
N GLU A 427 4.74 -25.37 -11.30
CA GLU A 427 3.66 -24.39 -11.43
C GLU A 427 2.73 -24.35 -10.20
N ASN A 428 3.13 -24.93 -9.06
CA ASN A 428 2.32 -24.91 -7.84
C ASN A 428 2.42 -23.55 -7.12
N ALA A 429 1.48 -22.66 -7.43
CA ALA A 429 1.36 -21.31 -6.86
C ALA A 429 1.22 -21.26 -5.33
N ASP A 430 0.72 -22.33 -4.68
CA ASP A 430 0.63 -22.37 -3.21
C ASP A 430 2.01 -22.51 -2.55
N GLN A 431 3.03 -22.91 -3.32
CA GLN A 431 4.38 -23.16 -2.81
C GLN A 431 5.43 -22.24 -3.42
N ARG A 432 5.25 -21.80 -4.68
CA ARG A 432 6.27 -21.08 -5.46
C ARG A 432 5.68 -20.31 -6.64
N ASP A 433 6.39 -19.29 -7.08
CA ASP A 433 6.01 -18.43 -8.22
C ASP A 433 6.82 -18.78 -9.49
N CYS A 434 6.92 -20.08 -9.82
CA CYS A 434 7.73 -20.54 -10.95
C CYS A 434 6.89 -20.74 -12.22
N LYS A 435 7.52 -20.56 -13.39
CA LYS A 435 6.96 -20.92 -14.71
C LYS A 435 7.75 -22.06 -15.32
N TRP A 436 7.06 -23.07 -15.86
CA TRP A 436 7.72 -24.17 -16.55
C TRP A 436 8.24 -23.72 -17.91
N ALA A 437 9.55 -23.84 -18.12
CA ALA A 437 10.17 -23.68 -19.44
C ALA A 437 10.26 -25.06 -20.10
N PRO A 438 9.63 -25.29 -21.27
CA PRO A 438 9.59 -26.58 -21.95
C PRO A 438 10.94 -27.03 -22.54
#